data_AF-A0A2D4MK71-F1
#
_entry.id   AF-A0A2D4MK71-F1
#
_cell.length_a   1.000
_cell.length_b   1.000
_cell.length_c   1.000
_cell.angle_alpha   90.00
_cell.angle_beta   90.00
_cell.angle_gamma   90.00
#
_symmetry.space_group_name_H-M   'P 1'
#
loop_
_entity.id
_entity.type
_entity.pdbx_description
1 polymer ?
#
loop_
_entity_poly.entity_id
_entity_poly.type
_entity_poly.pdbx_seq_one_letter_code
_entity_poly.pdbx_strand_id
1 'polypeptide(L)'
;PFFGEEFYFEIPRIFQYLSFYIYDKNVLQRDLRIGKIAIKKEDLSIYSGKETWFILQPVDSNSEVQGKVHLELKLNELITDNGSVCQHLVIQLKECHGLPLINGQNCDPYATVSVVGPSR
;
A
#
# COMPACT_ATOMS: atom_id res chain seq x y z
N PRO A 1 -16.29 21.91 -5.54
CA PRO A 1 -17.60 21.59 -4.93
C PRO A 1 -17.54 21.88 -3.42
N PHE A 2 -18.64 22.31 -2.80
CA PHE A 2 -18.75 22.44 -1.34
C PHE A 2 -19.51 21.21 -0.80
N PHE A 3 -18.94 20.51 0.18
CA PHE A 3 -19.54 19.29 0.75
C PHE A 3 -20.25 19.59 2.08
N GLY A 4 -19.60 20.24 3.04
CA GLY A 4 -20.20 20.59 4.34
C GLY A 4 -20.60 19.39 5.20
N GLU A 5 -19.99 18.23 4.99
CA GLU A 5 -20.28 16.97 5.69
C GLU A 5 -19.27 16.71 6.83
N GLU A 6 -19.73 16.08 7.91
CA GLU A 6 -18.90 15.63 9.02
C GLU A 6 -18.90 14.10 9.13
N PHE A 7 -17.74 13.52 9.46
CA PHE A 7 -17.58 12.08 9.62
C PHE A 7 -16.95 11.75 10.96
N TYR A 8 -17.44 10.69 11.61
CA TYR A 8 -17.00 10.26 12.93
C TYR A 8 -16.53 8.80 12.88
N PHE A 9 -15.33 8.52 13.39
CA PHE A 9 -14.75 7.18 13.40
C PHE A 9 -14.02 6.92 14.72
N GLU A 10 -14.12 5.70 15.24
CA GLU A 10 -13.17 5.21 16.24
C GLU A 10 -11.81 4.94 15.56
N ILE A 11 -10.73 5.44 16.16
CA ILE A 11 -9.39 5.33 15.57
C ILE A 11 -8.76 3.98 15.97
N PRO A 12 -8.51 3.05 15.03
CA PRO A 12 -7.86 1.77 15.35
C PRO A 12 -6.42 1.98 15.82
N ARG A 13 -5.88 1.12 16.69
CA ARG A 13 -4.45 1.26 17.10
C ARG A 13 -3.47 1.12 15.93
N ILE A 14 -3.81 0.33 14.91
CA ILE A 14 -2.89 -0.09 13.83
C ILE A 14 -3.04 0.66 12.50
N PHE A 15 -3.90 1.67 12.38
CA PHE A 15 -3.99 2.43 11.12
C PHE A 15 -2.73 3.27 10.88
N GLN A 16 -2.41 3.55 9.62
CA GLN A 16 -1.22 4.31 9.22
C GLN A 16 -1.56 5.62 8.52
N TYR A 17 -2.61 5.64 7.71
CA TYR A 17 -3.01 6.81 6.93
C TYR A 17 -4.52 6.99 7.02
N LEU A 18 -4.94 8.26 7.08
CA LEU A 18 -6.29 8.70 6.75
C LEU A 18 -6.27 9.19 5.31
N SER A 19 -7.03 8.54 4.43
CA SER A 19 -7.04 8.86 3.00
C SER A 19 -8.40 9.36 2.56
N PHE A 20 -8.40 10.40 1.72
CA PHE A 20 -9.60 10.93 1.09
C PHE A 20 -9.49 10.74 -0.41
N TYR A 21 -10.56 10.27 -1.02
CA TYR A 21 -10.67 10.09 -2.45
C TYR A 21 -11.77 10.97 -2.98
N ILE A 22 -11.46 11.69 -4.04
CA ILE A 22 -12.44 12.50 -4.76
C ILE A 22 -12.75 11.78 -6.07
N TYR A 23 -14.04 11.52 -6.28
CA TYR A 23 -14.55 10.83 -7.45
C TYR A 23 -15.43 11.78 -8.27
N ASP A 24 -15.39 11.60 -9.58
CA ASP A 24 -16.45 12.07 -10.47
C ASP A 24 -17.49 10.96 -10.61
N LYS A 25 -18.74 11.27 -10.24
CA LYS A 25 -19.82 10.29 -10.18
C LYS A 25 -20.39 10.08 -11.58
N ASN A 26 -20.36 8.85 -12.08
CA ASN A 26 -20.91 8.53 -13.40
C ASN A 26 -22.18 7.68 -13.26
N VAL A 27 -23.24 8.03 -13.98
CA VAL A 27 -24.54 7.33 -13.92
C VAL A 27 -24.49 5.98 -14.69
N LEU A 28 -23.62 5.85 -15.67
CA LEU A 28 -23.56 4.71 -16.60
C LEU A 28 -22.33 3.82 -16.43
N GLN A 29 -21.29 4.31 -15.74
CA GLN A 29 -20.00 3.63 -15.58
C GLN A 29 -19.55 3.69 -14.12
N ARG A 30 -18.45 3.02 -13.79
CA ARG A 30 -17.81 3.18 -12.47
C ARG A 30 -17.32 4.61 -12.31
N ASP A 31 -17.41 5.11 -11.08
CA ASP A 31 -16.94 6.45 -10.73
C ASP A 31 -15.45 6.62 -11.07
N LEU A 32 -15.11 7.77 -11.67
CA LEU A 32 -13.75 8.09 -12.06
C LEU A 32 -13.02 8.72 -10.87
N ARG A 33 -11.85 8.18 -10.50
CA ARG A 33 -11.00 8.79 -9.47
C ARG A 33 -10.39 10.08 -10.03
N ILE A 34 -10.74 11.22 -9.44
CA ILE A 34 -10.14 12.52 -9.76
C ILE A 34 -8.77 12.63 -9.07
N GLY A 35 -8.69 12.22 -7.80
CA GLY A 35 -7.45 12.28 -7.04
C GLY A 35 -7.63 11.90 -5.58
N LYS A 36 -6.52 11.89 -4.83
CA LYS A 36 -6.53 11.59 -3.40
C LYS A 36 -5.64 12.51 -2.59
N ILE A 37 -5.86 12.49 -1.28
CA ILE A 37 -4.86 12.88 -0.28
C ILE A 37 -4.73 11.75 0.73
N ALA A 38 -3.56 11.64 1.35
CA ALA A 38 -3.33 10.72 2.46
C ALA A 38 -2.55 11.46 3.56
N ILE A 39 -3.08 11.48 4.77
CA ILE A 39 -2.46 12.08 5.94
C ILE A 39 -1.96 10.93 6.81
N LYS A 40 -0.67 10.94 7.19
CA LYS A 40 -0.14 9.95 8.12
C LYS A 40 -0.77 10.10 9.49
N LYS A 41 -0.96 8.98 10.19
CA LYS A 41 -1.43 8.94 11.58
C LYS A 41 -0.63 9.89 12.48
N GLU A 42 0.69 9.89 12.34
CA GLU A 42 1.61 10.72 13.14
C GLU A 42 1.43 12.22 12.89
N ASP A 43 0.93 12.61 11.72
CA ASP A 43 0.74 14.02 11.34
C ASP A 43 -0.67 14.54 11.68
N LEU A 44 -1.62 13.71 12.10
CA LEU A 44 -3.00 14.14 12.37
C LEU A 44 -3.07 15.24 13.43
N SER A 45 -2.21 15.19 14.44
CA SER A 45 -2.13 16.20 15.50
C SER A 45 -1.73 17.58 14.97
N ILE A 46 -0.95 17.64 13.89
CA ILE A 46 -0.49 18.88 13.25
C ILE A 46 -1.67 19.65 12.67
N TYR A 47 -2.66 18.94 12.14
CA TYR A 47 -3.83 19.50 11.46
C TYR A 47 -5.08 19.59 12.35
N SER A 48 -5.01 19.11 13.59
CA SER A 48 -6.15 19.11 14.51
C SER A 48 -6.69 20.54 14.74
N GLY A 49 -7.99 20.72 14.49
CA GLY A 49 -8.69 22.00 14.66
C GLY A 49 -8.30 23.08 13.66
N LYS A 50 -7.63 22.74 12.55
CA LYS A 50 -7.20 23.71 11.52
C LYS A 50 -7.91 23.46 10.19
N GLU A 51 -8.36 24.53 9.55
CA GLU A 51 -8.79 24.50 8.16
C GLU A 51 -7.56 24.54 7.24
N THR A 52 -7.34 23.47 6.48
CA THR A 52 -6.15 23.32 5.63
C THR A 52 -6.55 22.86 4.23
N TRP A 53 -6.02 23.54 3.20
CA TRP A 53 -6.12 23.08 1.82
C TRP A 53 -5.01 22.08 1.53
N PHE A 54 -5.37 20.94 0.94
CA PHE A 54 -4.42 19.92 0.49
C PHE A 54 -4.46 19.81 -1.03
N ILE A 55 -3.29 19.69 -1.66
CA ILE A 55 -3.19 19.46 -3.11
C ILE A 55 -3.52 18.00 -3.39
N LEU A 56 -4.58 17.75 -4.16
CA LEU A 56 -4.94 16.42 -4.63
C LEU A 56 -3.80 15.83 -5.46
N GLN A 57 -3.41 14.61 -5.13
CA GLN A 57 -2.47 13.82 -5.90
C GLN A 57 -3.23 13.01 -6.96
N PRO A 58 -2.72 12.90 -8.20
CA PRO A 58 -3.28 12.03 -9.21
C PRO A 58 -3.33 10.59 -8.72
N VAL A 59 -4.39 9.86 -9.07
CA VAL A 59 -4.51 8.42 -8.82
C VAL A 59 -4.64 7.73 -10.16
N ASP A 60 -3.58 7.04 -10.58
CA ASP A 60 -3.69 6.06 -11.66
C ASP A 60 -3.90 4.65 -11.07
N SER A 61 -4.42 3.72 -11.89
CA SER A 61 -4.73 2.35 -11.48
C SER A 61 -3.52 1.55 -11.01
N ASN A 62 -2.30 1.99 -11.33
CA ASN A 62 -1.02 1.37 -10.96
C ASN A 62 -0.35 2.06 -9.77
N SER A 63 -0.65 3.34 -9.53
CA SER A 63 -0.15 4.18 -8.42
C SER A 63 -0.73 3.79 -7.06
N GLU A 64 -1.80 3.00 -7.06
CA GLU A 64 -2.26 2.26 -5.90
C GLU A 64 -1.92 0.79 -6.08
N VAL A 65 -0.71 0.41 -5.69
CA VAL A 65 -0.43 -0.99 -5.40
C VAL A 65 -1.44 -1.42 -4.33
N GLN A 66 -2.43 -2.21 -4.75
CA GLN A 66 -3.50 -2.72 -3.91
C GLN A 66 -3.15 -4.13 -3.42
N GLY A 67 -3.68 -4.46 -2.26
CA GLY A 67 -3.50 -5.75 -1.64
C GLY A 67 -2.26 -5.85 -0.77
N LYS A 68 -2.06 -7.03 -0.23
CA LYS A 68 -0.97 -7.37 0.68
C LYS A 68 -0.45 -8.75 0.29
N VAL A 69 0.86 -8.94 0.45
CA VAL A 69 1.47 -10.26 0.34
C VAL A 69 1.83 -10.76 1.74
N HIS A 70 1.47 -12.00 2.04
CA HIS A 70 1.84 -12.68 3.26
C HIS A 70 3.16 -13.42 3.01
N LEU A 71 4.22 -12.96 3.65
CA LEU A 71 5.58 -13.50 3.52
C LEU A 71 6.07 -14.03 4.85
N GLU A 72 6.87 -15.09 4.79
CA GLU A 72 7.74 -15.51 5.87
C GLU A 72 9.20 -15.48 5.39
N LEU A 73 10.07 -14.90 6.21
CA LEU A 73 11.49 -14.73 5.95
C LEU A 73 12.27 -15.45 7.04
N LYS A 74 13.26 -16.26 6.65
CA LYS A 74 14.17 -16.90 7.59
C LYS A 74 15.60 -16.71 7.13
N LEU A 75 16.43 -16.13 7.98
CA LEU A 75 17.86 -16.01 7.76
C LEU A 75 18.57 -17.07 8.60
N ASN A 76 19.24 -18.02 7.95
CA ASN A 76 20.02 -19.05 8.63
C ASN A 76 21.50 -18.70 8.53
N GLU A 77 22.25 -18.89 9.60
CA GLU A 77 23.71 -18.93 9.54
C GLU A 77 24.15 -20.34 9.17
N LEU A 78 25.05 -20.44 8.20
CA LEU A 78 25.64 -21.70 7.77
C LEU A 78 27.15 -21.63 7.95
N ILE A 79 27.73 -22.68 8.51
CA ILE A 79 29.17 -22.88 8.51
C ILE A 79 29.49 -23.59 7.21
N THR A 80 30.31 -22.96 6.36
CA THR A 80 30.80 -23.55 5.12
C THR A 80 31.86 -24.60 5.39
N ASP A 81 32.15 -25.45 4.42
CA ASP A 81 33.17 -26.51 4.50
C ASP A 81 34.57 -25.96 4.84
N ASN A 82 34.79 -24.66 4.62
CA ASN A 82 36.03 -23.94 4.84
C ASN A 82 36.11 -23.34 6.25
N GLY A 83 35.10 -23.57 7.10
CA GLY A 83 34.98 -23.00 8.45
C GLY A 83 34.51 -21.54 8.51
N SER A 84 34.18 -20.92 7.36
CA SER A 84 33.62 -19.55 7.35
C SER A 84 32.11 -19.57 7.56
N VAL A 85 31.57 -18.50 8.16
CA VAL A 85 30.12 -18.34 8.34
C VAL A 85 29.55 -17.56 7.16
N CYS A 86 28.49 -18.07 6.55
CA CYS A 86 27.68 -17.36 5.57
C CYS A 86 26.20 -17.33 5.98
N GLN A 87 25.39 -16.53 5.28
CA GLN A 87 23.96 -16.42 5.53
C GLN A 87 23.16 -17.03 4.37
N HIS A 88 22.12 -17.77 4.71
CA HIS A 88 21.16 -18.34 3.76
C HIS A 88 19.77 -17.78 4.04
N LEU A 89 19.26 -16.97 3.10
CA LEU A 89 17.93 -16.38 3.16
C LEU A 89 16.90 -17.31 2.51
N VAL A 90 15.91 -17.72 3.29
CA VAL A 90 14.74 -18.46 2.83
C VAL A 90 13.54 -17.51 2.81
N ILE A 91 12.82 -17.48 1.70
CA ILE A 91 11.63 -16.65 1.50
C ILE A 91 10.48 -17.57 1.15
N GLN A 92 9.41 -17.54 1.94
CA GLN A 92 8.16 -18.25 1.65
C GLN A 92 7.06 -17.22 1.35
N LEU A 93 6.56 -17.25 0.11
CA LEU A 93 5.42 -16.45 -0.32
C LEU A 93 4.15 -17.29 -0.17
N LYS A 94 3.32 -16.96 0.82
CA LYS A 94 2.19 -17.82 1.23
C LYS A 94 0.93 -17.52 0.44
N GLU A 95 0.51 -16.26 0.44
CA GLU A 95 -0.73 -15.82 -0.22
C GLU A 95 -0.69 -14.31 -0.48
N CYS A 96 -1.59 -13.86 -1.36
CA CYS A 96 -1.88 -12.45 -1.56
C CYS A 96 -3.35 -12.20 -1.20
N HIS A 97 -3.63 -11.07 -0.56
CA HIS A 97 -4.99 -10.68 -0.18
C HIS A 97 -5.32 -9.28 -0.68
N GLY A 98 -6.52 -9.10 -1.24
CA GLY A 98 -7.02 -7.80 -1.70
C GLY A 98 -6.31 -7.26 -2.95
N LEU A 99 -5.81 -8.14 -3.83
CA LEU A 99 -5.25 -7.76 -5.12
C LEU A 99 -6.32 -7.10 -6.01
N PRO A 100 -5.94 -6.16 -6.89
CA PRO A 100 -6.90 -5.49 -7.76
C PRO A 100 -7.42 -6.43 -8.85
N LEU A 101 -8.66 -6.17 -9.29
CA LEU A 101 -9.17 -6.78 -10.52
C LEU A 101 -8.50 -6.11 -11.73
N ILE A 102 -8.07 -6.91 -12.70
CA ILE A 102 -7.55 -6.42 -13.98
C ILE A 102 -8.69 -6.43 -15.00
N ASN A 103 -9.07 -5.27 -15.51
CA ASN A 103 -10.22 -5.10 -16.42
C ASN A 103 -11.53 -5.73 -15.86
N GLY A 104 -11.70 -5.68 -14.53
CA GLY A 104 -12.89 -6.22 -13.87
C GLY A 104 -12.88 -7.74 -13.65
N GLN A 105 -11.78 -8.43 -13.97
CA GLN A 105 -11.62 -9.87 -13.76
C GLN A 105 -10.56 -10.17 -12.68
N ASN A 106 -10.67 -11.35 -12.06
CA ASN A 106 -9.62 -11.84 -11.17
C ASN A 106 -8.31 -11.92 -11.95
N CYS A 107 -7.23 -11.46 -11.33
CA CYS A 107 -5.89 -11.62 -11.88
C CYS A 107 -5.35 -13.02 -11.63
N ASP A 108 -4.41 -13.46 -12.48
CA ASP A 108 -3.55 -14.63 -12.26
C ASP A 108 -2.18 -14.14 -11.73
N PRO A 109 -2.04 -13.89 -10.42
CA PRO A 109 -0.84 -13.25 -9.89
C PRO A 109 0.37 -14.19 -9.94
N TYR A 110 1.54 -13.62 -10.22
CA TYR A 110 2.83 -14.25 -10.02
C TYR A 110 3.78 -13.27 -9.34
N ALA A 111 4.81 -13.79 -8.68
CA ALA A 111 5.82 -12.99 -8.00
C ALA A 111 7.20 -13.30 -8.56
N THR A 112 8.01 -12.26 -8.75
CA THR A 112 9.44 -12.38 -9.02
C THR A 112 10.20 -11.96 -7.76
N VAL A 113 11.21 -12.75 -7.40
CA VAL A 113 12.08 -12.47 -6.25
C VAL A 113 13.49 -12.33 -6.76
N SER A 114 14.15 -11.22 -6.43
CA SER A 114 15.53 -10.95 -6.85
C SER A 114 16.34 -10.44 -5.66
N VAL A 115 17.62 -10.80 -5.63
CA VAL A 115 18.60 -10.29 -4.68
C VAL A 115 19.61 -9.50 -5.50
N VAL A 116 19.75 -8.21 -5.22
CA VAL A 116 20.67 -7.32 -5.93
C VAL A 116 21.77 -6.91 -4.96
N GLY A 117 23.02 -7.26 -5.28
CA GLY A 117 24.21 -6.82 -4.57
C GLY A 117 24.80 -5.54 -5.16
N PRO A 118 25.83 -4.94 -4.54
CA PRO A 118 26.51 -3.78 -5.11
C PRO A 118 26.97 -4.10 -6.54
N SER A 119 26.62 -3.22 -7.47
CA SER A 119 27.06 -3.26 -8.86
C SER A 119 28.59 -3.28 -8.87
N ARG A 120 29.19 -4.29 -9.51
CA ARG A 120 30.62 -4.22 -9.87
C ARG A 120 30.83 -3.17 -10.94
#